data_AF-A0A1J8QBS3-F1
#
_entry.id   AF-A0A1J8QBS3-F1
#
_cell.length_a   1.000
_cell.length_b   1.000
_cell.length_c   1.000
_cell.angle_alpha   90.00
_cell.angle_beta   90.00
_cell.angle_gamma   90.00
#
_symmetry.space_group_name_H-M   'P 1'
#
loop_
_entity.id
_entity.type
_entity.pdbx_description
1 polymer ?
#
loop_
_entity_poly.entity_id
_entity_poly.type
_entity_poly.pdbx_seq_one_letter_code
_entity_poly.pdbx_strand_id
1 'polypeptide(L)'
;MFRACFDLDGNATLKDSALAYGKALIYLFRTYPDETADIRTGSMDKNLWISWRRLYLPWALKQCEISYRRMVRAHKDASETLEQKYQADTRSALRMAVVAGLDHFTDSDDINLVWDGQFQLASNLPEVDWLMDCAEHFDKIKDDHVAGDALLLLSGVPNLSSSLATGIQARIAPFLNRTSSDPELFRLRHSALRAAFRSLDTVDSFRCDESLSHAILNSICPSPPSDRTIQYADAIRLLNFTKWPEGSDLGIPLSKTQFLILYVLPTPNVDNLERYTPYCNALVRCMGADQLPCLRATALHIARTIRKNLVELSVARVGTLGDLIECDELCQALLAIFCADGKDNSPNPNTDYDLHYLRFIFALAKHYGSRLRKHRLIGRYKTIMEHWCSSDDNHQTPSNCTFYLAGILFRIQECAPDFHVDTNRRWDLLRGAWHSAYKYDRLYDDDIDIDVLRTLVTGTSVYMPSDVSRNDLEVLRVWLGNALYQLGSRQPLRDRDIVSAVRGLEDEVHCRLEALRQKA
;
A
#
# COMPACT_ATOMS: atom_id res chain seq x y z
N MET A 1 32.97 -35.24 -20.04
CA MET A 1 33.14 -35.79 -18.68
C MET A 1 31.98 -35.41 -17.76
N PHE A 2 31.70 -34.12 -17.52
CA PHE A 2 30.57 -33.69 -16.67
C PHE A 2 29.21 -34.32 -17.04
N ARG A 3 28.83 -34.29 -18.33
CA ARG A 3 27.57 -34.92 -18.81
C ARG A 3 27.46 -36.41 -18.50
N ALA A 4 28.58 -37.14 -18.52
CA ALA A 4 28.60 -38.58 -18.27
C ALA A 4 28.32 -38.95 -16.80
N CYS A 5 28.29 -37.96 -15.90
CA CYS A 5 27.92 -38.18 -14.50
C CYS A 5 26.41 -38.17 -14.25
N PHE A 6 25.60 -37.92 -15.29
CA PHE A 6 24.15 -37.85 -15.22
C PHE A 6 23.53 -38.87 -16.19
N ASP A 7 22.38 -39.42 -15.82
CA ASP A 7 21.56 -40.25 -16.73
C ASP A 7 20.76 -39.39 -17.73
N LEU A 8 19.98 -40.07 -18.59
CA LEU A 8 19.13 -39.43 -19.60
C LEU A 8 18.04 -38.53 -18.99
N ASP A 9 17.65 -38.80 -17.75
CA ASP A 9 16.67 -38.02 -16.99
C ASP A 9 17.33 -36.87 -16.20
N GLY A 10 18.66 -36.77 -16.27
CA GLY A 10 19.47 -35.74 -15.62
C GLY A 10 19.75 -36.02 -14.15
N ASN A 11 19.51 -37.22 -13.62
CA ASN A 11 19.88 -37.57 -12.25
C ASN A 11 21.36 -37.95 -12.19
N ALA A 12 22.05 -37.52 -11.12
CA ALA A 12 23.47 -37.84 -10.98
C ALA A 12 23.68 -39.32 -10.61
N THR A 13 24.29 -40.05 -11.53
CA THR A 13 24.71 -41.45 -11.37
C THR A 13 26.08 -41.56 -10.71
N LEU A 14 26.96 -40.57 -10.93
CA LEU A 14 28.29 -40.45 -10.33
C LEU A 14 28.41 -39.15 -9.53
N LYS A 15 27.84 -39.13 -8.32
CA LYS A 15 27.70 -37.90 -7.51
C LYS A 15 29.04 -37.20 -7.24
N ASP A 16 30.05 -37.91 -6.76
CA ASP A 16 31.35 -37.29 -6.41
C ASP A 16 32.06 -36.71 -7.64
N SER A 17 32.03 -37.44 -8.75
CA SER A 17 32.56 -36.98 -10.04
C SER A 17 31.77 -35.78 -10.58
N ALA A 18 30.44 -35.79 -10.47
CA ALA A 18 29.59 -34.65 -10.84
C ALA A 18 29.97 -33.39 -10.04
N LEU A 19 30.15 -33.53 -8.73
CA LEU A 19 30.57 -32.42 -7.85
C LEU A 19 31.96 -31.90 -8.24
N ALA A 20 32.93 -32.78 -8.45
CA ALA A 20 34.30 -32.40 -8.84
C ALA A 20 34.35 -31.70 -10.20
N TYR A 21 33.70 -32.28 -11.23
CA TYR A 21 33.68 -31.69 -12.57
C TYR A 21 32.89 -30.39 -12.61
N GLY A 22 31.78 -30.26 -11.87
CA GLY A 22 31.05 -29.00 -11.78
C GLY A 22 31.86 -27.87 -11.13
N LYS A 23 32.63 -28.17 -10.08
CA LYS A 23 33.59 -27.19 -9.51
C LYS A 23 34.65 -26.77 -10.52
N ALA A 24 35.21 -27.73 -11.25
CA ALA A 24 36.21 -27.45 -12.28
C ALA A 24 35.62 -26.61 -13.42
N LEU A 25 34.38 -26.87 -13.83
CA LEU A 25 33.67 -26.03 -14.80
C LEU A 25 33.49 -24.61 -14.28
N ILE A 26 33.05 -24.41 -13.04
CA ILE A 26 32.95 -23.07 -12.44
C ILE A 26 34.30 -22.34 -12.47
N TYR A 27 35.38 -23.03 -12.11
CA TYR A 27 36.72 -22.46 -12.17
C TYR A 27 37.08 -22.02 -13.60
N LEU A 28 36.91 -22.91 -14.58
CA LEU A 28 37.18 -22.63 -15.99
C LEU A 28 36.36 -21.43 -16.50
N PHE A 29 35.06 -21.36 -16.17
CA PHE A 29 34.20 -20.25 -16.54
C PHE A 29 34.65 -18.90 -15.98
N ARG A 30 35.21 -18.89 -14.77
CA ARG A 30 35.70 -17.66 -14.14
C ARG A 30 37.06 -17.24 -14.66
N THR A 31 37.92 -18.20 -14.97
CA THR A 31 39.29 -17.91 -15.42
C THR A 31 39.36 -17.61 -16.91
N TYR A 32 38.45 -18.19 -17.71
CA TYR A 32 38.45 -18.09 -19.18
C TYR A 32 37.04 -17.82 -19.73
N PRO A 33 36.48 -16.62 -19.51
CA PRO A 33 35.11 -16.29 -19.91
C PRO A 33 34.90 -16.31 -21.43
N ASP A 34 35.92 -15.95 -22.23
CA ASP A 34 35.84 -15.90 -23.70
C ASP A 34 35.90 -17.30 -24.34
N GLU A 35 36.60 -18.25 -23.70
CA GLU A 35 36.77 -19.63 -24.18
C GLU A 35 35.54 -20.51 -23.89
N THR A 36 34.56 -19.99 -23.15
CA THR A 36 33.39 -20.74 -22.67
C THR A 36 32.07 -20.32 -23.33
N ALA A 37 32.12 -19.50 -24.39
CA ALA A 37 30.96 -19.05 -25.15
C ALA A 37 30.11 -20.21 -25.74
N ASP A 38 30.75 -21.31 -26.13
CA ASP A 38 30.08 -22.51 -26.66
C ASP A 38 29.29 -23.28 -25.58
N ILE A 39 29.71 -23.16 -24.31
CA ILE A 39 29.00 -23.77 -23.17
C ILE A 39 27.80 -22.89 -22.76
N ARG A 40 27.88 -21.56 -22.98
CA ARG A 40 26.76 -20.62 -22.72
C ARG A 40 25.60 -20.76 -23.73
N THR A 41 25.90 -21.11 -24.98
CA THR A 41 24.93 -21.12 -26.10
C THR A 41 24.28 -22.47 -26.37
N GLY A 42 24.83 -23.56 -25.84
CA GLY A 42 24.25 -24.90 -25.98
C GLY A 42 22.99 -25.09 -25.14
N SER A 43 21.85 -25.39 -25.79
CA SER A 43 20.58 -25.74 -25.14
C SER A 43 20.64 -27.00 -24.24
N MET A 44 21.77 -27.71 -24.24
CA MET A 44 21.89 -29.08 -23.73
C MET A 44 22.19 -29.23 -22.24
N ASP A 45 22.45 -28.18 -21.46
CA ASP A 45 22.97 -28.36 -20.09
C ASP A 45 22.14 -27.72 -18.97
N LYS A 46 20.98 -27.09 -19.26
CA LYS A 46 20.15 -26.47 -18.21
C LYS A 46 19.63 -27.48 -17.18
N ASN A 47 19.14 -28.65 -17.64
CA ASN A 47 18.64 -29.69 -16.74
C ASN A 47 19.76 -30.34 -15.92
N LEU A 48 20.92 -30.59 -16.54
CA LEU A 48 22.10 -31.14 -15.85
C LEU A 48 22.66 -30.16 -14.83
N TRP A 49 22.67 -28.86 -15.15
CA TRP A 49 23.06 -27.80 -14.23
C TRP A 49 22.10 -27.69 -13.04
N ILE A 50 20.78 -27.72 -13.28
CA ILE A 50 19.77 -27.76 -12.22
C ILE A 50 19.98 -28.98 -11.30
N SER A 51 20.21 -30.16 -11.87
CA SER A 51 20.47 -31.38 -11.11
C SER A 51 21.77 -31.33 -10.32
N TRP A 52 22.84 -30.81 -10.92
CA TRP A 52 24.10 -30.59 -10.22
C TRP A 52 23.94 -29.61 -9.06
N ARG A 53 23.24 -28.49 -9.27
CA ARG A 53 22.93 -27.48 -8.27
C ARG A 53 22.18 -28.06 -7.08
N ARG A 54 21.17 -28.90 -7.32
CA ARG A 54 20.42 -29.60 -6.26
C ARG A 54 21.33 -30.44 -5.36
N LEU A 55 22.41 -31.00 -5.92
CA LEU A 55 23.39 -31.78 -5.17
C LEU A 55 24.43 -30.89 -4.48
N TYR A 56 24.94 -29.88 -5.17
CA TYR A 56 26.10 -29.11 -4.71
C TYR A 56 25.75 -27.99 -3.74
N LEU A 57 24.65 -27.27 -3.96
CA LEU A 57 24.30 -26.09 -3.17
C LEU A 57 24.14 -26.38 -1.67
N PRO A 58 23.44 -27.45 -1.22
CA PRO A 58 23.39 -27.80 0.20
C PRO A 58 24.76 -28.09 0.80
N TRP A 59 25.63 -28.78 0.04
CA TRP A 59 27.00 -29.07 0.47
C TRP A 59 27.83 -27.78 0.60
N ALA A 60 27.75 -26.88 -0.38
CA ALA A 60 28.49 -25.62 -0.37
C ALA A 60 28.08 -24.73 0.80
N LEU A 61 26.77 -24.61 1.06
CA LEU A 61 26.26 -23.88 2.22
C LEU A 61 26.71 -24.52 3.54
N LYS A 62 26.74 -25.86 3.63
CA LYS A 62 27.22 -26.53 4.84
C LYS A 62 28.71 -26.30 5.09
N GLN A 63 29.53 -26.35 4.04
CA GLN A 63 30.95 -26.02 4.15
C GLN A 63 31.16 -24.57 4.57
N CYS A 64 30.36 -23.66 4.03
CA CYS A 64 30.41 -22.26 4.40
C CYS A 64 30.10 -22.05 5.89
N GLU A 65 29.03 -22.67 6.40
CA GLU A 65 28.66 -22.62 7.82
C GLU A 65 29.78 -23.17 8.72
N ILE A 66 30.40 -24.30 8.33
CA ILE A 66 31.51 -24.91 9.08
C ILE A 66 32.72 -23.98 9.14
N SER A 67 33.14 -23.42 7.99
CA SER A 67 34.27 -22.51 7.91
C SER A 67 34.01 -21.23 8.70
N TYR A 68 32.81 -20.66 8.59
CA TYR A 68 32.42 -19.48 9.36
C TYR A 68 32.47 -19.74 10.87
N ARG A 69 31.92 -20.87 11.34
CA ARG A 69 31.97 -21.22 12.77
C ARG A 69 33.40 -21.46 13.27
N ARG A 70 34.28 -22.00 12.43
CA ARG A 70 35.72 -22.16 12.76
C ARG A 70 36.44 -20.82 12.83
N MET A 71 36.13 -19.90 11.91
CA MET A 71 36.64 -18.53 11.93
C MET A 71 36.23 -17.82 13.22
N VAL A 72 34.95 -17.86 13.60
CA VAL A 72 34.45 -17.25 14.86
C VAL A 72 35.13 -17.85 16.10
N ARG A 73 35.41 -19.15 16.12
CA ARG A 73 36.16 -19.78 17.22
C ARG A 73 37.61 -19.35 17.25
N ALA A 74 38.30 -19.36 16.12
CA ALA A 74 39.70 -18.93 16.02
C ALA A 74 39.88 -17.48 16.48
N HIS A 75 38.91 -16.60 16.15
CA HIS A 75 38.87 -15.23 16.65
C HIS A 75 38.78 -15.16 18.18
N LYS A 76 37.87 -15.96 18.79
CA LYS A 76 37.72 -16.04 20.25
C LYS A 76 38.96 -16.60 20.95
N ASP A 77 39.65 -17.53 20.29
CA ASP A 77 40.86 -18.17 20.79
C ASP A 77 42.13 -17.33 20.49
N ALA A 78 41.98 -16.10 19.96
CA ALA A 78 43.05 -15.19 19.57
C ALA A 78 44.10 -15.81 18.63
N SER A 79 43.66 -16.71 17.74
CA SER A 79 44.51 -17.39 16.77
C SER A 79 44.41 -16.74 15.39
N GLU A 80 45.17 -15.66 15.18
CA GLU A 80 45.13 -14.86 13.94
C GLU A 80 45.39 -15.69 12.67
N THR A 81 46.38 -16.59 12.70
CA THR A 81 46.72 -17.43 11.54
C THR A 81 45.59 -18.38 11.15
N LEU A 82 44.88 -18.94 12.14
CA LEU A 82 43.74 -19.82 11.88
C LEU A 82 42.52 -19.01 11.45
N GLU A 83 42.30 -17.84 12.03
CA GLU A 83 41.23 -16.92 11.64
C GLU A 83 41.35 -16.53 10.16
N GLN A 84 42.53 -16.05 9.74
CA GLN A 84 42.78 -15.69 8.34
C GLN A 84 42.56 -16.86 7.37
N LYS A 85 43.00 -18.07 7.76
CA LYS A 85 42.76 -19.28 6.97
C LYS A 85 41.27 -19.57 6.83
N TYR A 86 40.53 -19.60 7.94
CA TYR A 86 39.10 -19.89 7.90
C TYR A 86 38.27 -18.78 7.25
N GLN A 87 38.74 -17.54 7.31
CA GLN A 87 38.17 -16.42 6.57
C GLN A 87 38.32 -16.62 5.05
N ALA A 88 39.50 -17.04 4.57
CA ALA A 88 39.71 -17.37 3.15
C ALA A 88 38.87 -18.58 2.71
N ASP A 89 38.75 -19.60 3.56
CA ASP A 89 37.89 -20.76 3.32
C ASP A 89 36.40 -20.34 3.23
N THR A 90 35.95 -19.44 4.11
CA THR A 90 34.57 -18.92 4.14
C THR A 90 34.28 -18.08 2.89
N ARG A 91 35.20 -17.19 2.51
CA ARG A 91 35.10 -16.40 1.25
C ARG A 91 34.93 -17.31 0.04
N SER A 92 35.77 -18.34 -0.07
CA SER A 92 35.72 -19.30 -1.18
C SER A 92 34.41 -20.09 -1.19
N ALA A 93 33.94 -20.53 -0.02
CA ALA A 93 32.71 -21.30 0.11
C ALA A 93 31.46 -20.47 -0.22
N LEU A 94 31.36 -19.22 0.28
CA LEU A 94 30.28 -18.30 -0.06
C LEU A 94 30.18 -18.08 -1.56
N ARG A 95 31.31 -17.79 -2.19
CA ARG A 95 31.33 -17.51 -3.62
C ARG A 95 30.88 -18.73 -4.44
N MET A 96 31.32 -19.92 -4.05
CA MET A 96 30.88 -21.15 -4.68
C MET A 96 29.39 -21.44 -4.47
N ALA A 97 28.84 -21.10 -3.30
CA ALA A 97 27.42 -21.21 -3.04
C ALA A 97 26.60 -20.22 -3.88
N VAL A 98 27.09 -18.98 -4.08
CA VAL A 98 26.46 -18.01 -5.00
C VAL A 98 26.44 -18.54 -6.42
N VAL A 99 27.57 -19.01 -6.95
CA VAL A 99 27.62 -19.54 -8.32
C VAL A 99 26.69 -20.74 -8.48
N ALA A 100 26.67 -21.64 -7.50
CA ALA A 100 25.74 -22.76 -7.49
C ALA A 100 24.28 -22.35 -7.39
N GLY A 101 24.00 -21.16 -6.83
CA GLY A 101 22.67 -20.58 -6.74
C GLY A 101 22.14 -19.99 -8.05
N LEU A 102 22.95 -19.89 -9.10
CA LEU A 102 22.53 -19.34 -10.41
C LEU A 102 21.85 -20.39 -11.28
N ASP A 103 20.86 -19.98 -12.07
CA ASP A 103 20.10 -20.87 -12.96
C ASP A 103 20.86 -21.32 -14.22
N HIS A 104 22.03 -20.74 -14.50
CA HIS A 104 22.91 -21.05 -15.63
C HIS A 104 24.30 -20.44 -15.40
N PHE A 105 25.25 -20.75 -16.29
CA PHE A 105 26.63 -20.25 -16.23
C PHE A 105 26.73 -18.78 -16.65
N THR A 106 26.33 -17.89 -15.74
CA THR A 106 26.50 -16.45 -15.86
C THR A 106 27.63 -15.94 -14.98
N ASP A 107 28.11 -14.73 -15.29
CA ASP A 107 29.07 -14.05 -14.43
C ASP A 107 28.44 -13.78 -13.07
N SER A 108 29.02 -14.32 -12.00
CA SER A 108 28.47 -14.17 -10.64
C SER A 108 28.58 -12.76 -10.08
N ASP A 109 29.33 -11.86 -10.74
CA ASP A 109 29.38 -10.44 -10.43
C ASP A 109 28.38 -9.60 -11.24
N ASP A 110 27.66 -10.19 -12.20
CA ASP A 110 26.62 -9.48 -12.94
C ASP A 110 25.48 -9.05 -12.01
N ILE A 111 25.30 -7.74 -11.90
CA ILE A 111 24.34 -7.11 -11.00
C ILE A 111 22.89 -7.40 -11.38
N ASN A 112 22.63 -7.69 -12.66
CA ASN A 112 21.29 -8.00 -13.17
C ASN A 112 20.76 -9.32 -12.56
N LEU A 113 21.67 -10.25 -12.23
CA LEU A 113 21.35 -11.52 -11.57
C LEU A 113 20.71 -11.33 -10.18
N VAL A 114 21.01 -10.21 -9.52
CA VAL A 114 20.41 -9.87 -8.23
C VAL A 114 18.90 -9.64 -8.36
N TRP A 115 18.33 -9.40 -9.53
CA TRP A 115 16.89 -9.14 -9.61
C TRP A 115 16.10 -9.96 -10.63
N ASP A 116 16.77 -10.57 -11.61
CA ASP A 116 16.15 -11.31 -12.73
C ASP A 116 15.51 -12.64 -12.34
N GLY A 117 15.36 -12.92 -11.04
CA GLY A 117 14.72 -14.14 -10.54
C GLY A 117 15.57 -15.41 -10.71
N GLN A 118 16.75 -15.28 -11.33
CA GLN A 118 17.69 -16.36 -11.65
C GLN A 118 18.47 -16.92 -10.46
N PHE A 119 18.25 -16.34 -9.28
CA PHE A 119 18.87 -16.75 -8.02
C PHE A 119 17.78 -17.09 -7.01
N GLN A 120 17.44 -18.37 -6.85
CA GLN A 120 16.46 -18.86 -5.87
C GLN A 120 16.91 -20.18 -5.26
N LEU A 121 17.22 -20.21 -3.97
CA LEU A 121 17.68 -21.43 -3.33
C LEU A 121 16.54 -22.47 -3.23
N ALA A 122 16.90 -23.76 -3.19
CA ALA A 122 15.92 -24.84 -3.05
C ALA A 122 15.24 -24.82 -1.66
N SER A 123 14.06 -25.43 -1.52
CA SER A 123 13.22 -25.36 -0.32
C SER A 123 13.71 -26.13 0.92
N ASN A 124 14.74 -26.97 0.78
CA ASN A 124 15.25 -27.83 1.86
C ASN A 124 16.67 -27.42 2.28
N LEU A 125 16.83 -26.19 2.75
CA LEU A 125 18.12 -25.67 3.20
C LEU A 125 18.33 -25.82 4.71
N PRO A 126 19.60 -25.93 5.16
CA PRO A 126 19.94 -25.77 6.56
C PRO A 126 19.61 -24.37 7.06
N GLU A 127 19.64 -24.18 8.38
CA GLU A 127 19.51 -22.86 9.02
C GLU A 127 20.52 -21.85 8.41
N VAL A 128 20.02 -20.67 8.05
CA VAL A 128 20.73 -19.65 7.26
C VAL A 128 20.94 -18.35 8.03
N ASP A 129 20.49 -18.25 9.27
CA ASP A 129 20.55 -17.03 10.09
C ASP A 129 22.00 -16.53 10.27
N TRP A 130 22.96 -17.47 10.31
CA TRP A 130 24.40 -17.18 10.36
C TRP A 130 24.92 -16.41 9.14
N LEU A 131 24.23 -16.41 7.99
CA LEU A 131 24.61 -15.61 6.82
C LEU A 131 24.55 -14.11 7.13
N MET A 132 23.63 -13.69 8.00
CA MET A 132 23.54 -12.29 8.43
C MET A 132 24.76 -11.91 9.28
N ASP A 133 25.15 -12.79 10.22
CA ASP A 133 26.37 -12.59 11.03
C ASP A 133 27.64 -12.62 10.16
N CYS A 134 27.62 -13.44 9.11
CA CYS A 134 28.69 -13.51 8.12
C CYS A 134 28.79 -12.21 7.32
N ALA A 135 27.67 -11.68 6.82
CA ALA A 135 27.63 -10.40 6.12
C ALA A 135 28.19 -9.26 6.98
N GLU A 136 27.79 -9.17 8.25
CA GLU A 136 28.29 -8.13 9.16
C GLU A 136 29.78 -8.27 9.48
N HIS A 137 30.28 -9.51 9.59
CA HIS A 137 31.71 -9.72 9.79
C HIS A 137 32.52 -9.21 8.59
N PHE A 138 32.15 -9.62 7.37
CA PHE A 138 32.87 -9.23 6.16
C PHE A 138 32.72 -7.74 5.86
N ASP A 139 31.58 -7.12 6.19
CA ASP A 139 31.39 -5.67 6.09
C ASP A 139 32.34 -4.90 7.02
N LYS A 140 32.54 -5.36 8.27
CA LYS A 140 33.45 -4.74 9.25
C LYS A 140 34.90 -4.74 8.80
N ILE A 141 35.34 -5.80 8.11
CA ILE A 141 36.69 -5.92 7.57
C ILE A 141 36.81 -5.37 6.14
N LYS A 142 35.77 -4.68 5.64
CA LYS A 142 35.72 -4.02 4.32
C LYS A 142 35.88 -4.99 3.14
N ASP A 143 35.31 -6.19 3.26
CA ASP A 143 35.21 -7.15 2.16
C ASP A 143 33.78 -7.16 1.61
N ASP A 144 33.43 -6.08 0.91
CA ASP A 144 32.07 -5.76 0.50
C ASP A 144 31.51 -6.76 -0.53
N HIS A 145 32.38 -7.39 -1.33
CA HIS A 145 31.97 -8.46 -2.25
C HIS A 145 31.45 -9.69 -1.51
N VAL A 146 32.11 -10.08 -0.42
CA VAL A 146 31.74 -11.26 0.37
C VAL A 146 30.53 -10.97 1.25
N ALA A 147 30.43 -9.75 1.79
CA ALA A 147 29.21 -9.29 2.45
C ALA A 147 28.01 -9.34 1.48
N GLY A 148 28.20 -8.89 0.23
CA GLY A 148 27.20 -8.97 -0.84
C GLY A 148 26.80 -10.42 -1.17
N ASP A 149 27.76 -11.34 -1.28
CA ASP A 149 27.49 -12.77 -1.51
C ASP A 149 26.62 -13.38 -0.40
N ALA A 150 26.93 -13.06 0.86
CA ALA A 150 26.16 -13.53 2.01
C ALA A 150 24.72 -12.99 2.01
N LEU A 151 24.53 -11.70 1.74
CA LEU A 151 23.19 -11.09 1.63
C LEU A 151 22.40 -11.62 0.44
N LEU A 152 23.07 -11.86 -0.70
CA LEU A 152 22.44 -12.44 -1.87
C LEU A 152 21.93 -13.86 -1.56
N LEU A 153 22.76 -14.72 -0.96
CA LEU A 153 22.35 -16.05 -0.49
C LEU A 153 21.17 -15.97 0.47
N LEU A 154 21.23 -15.09 1.48
CA LEU A 154 20.16 -14.91 2.46
C LEU A 154 18.84 -14.51 1.79
N SER A 155 18.87 -13.59 0.83
CA SER A 155 17.69 -13.16 0.07
C SER A 155 17.16 -14.22 -0.91
N GLY A 156 17.98 -15.20 -1.27
CA GLY A 156 17.62 -16.30 -2.16
C GLY A 156 16.79 -17.39 -1.49
N VAL A 157 16.64 -17.36 -0.16
CA VAL A 157 15.89 -18.36 0.60
C VAL A 157 14.40 -18.27 0.24
N PRO A 158 13.74 -19.38 -0.11
CA PRO A 158 12.30 -19.41 -0.33
C PRO A 158 11.57 -19.41 1.03
N ASN A 159 10.41 -18.73 1.11
CA ASN A 159 9.54 -18.72 2.29
C ASN A 159 10.30 -18.40 3.60
N LEU A 160 10.89 -17.21 3.70
CA LEU A 160 11.55 -16.79 4.94
C LEU A 160 10.60 -16.96 6.12
N SER A 161 11.10 -17.45 7.25
CA SER A 161 10.30 -17.41 8.48
C SER A 161 10.10 -15.96 8.91
N SER A 162 8.98 -15.66 9.56
CA SER A 162 8.73 -14.30 10.07
C SER A 162 9.81 -13.85 11.06
N SER A 163 10.41 -14.78 11.81
CA SER A 163 11.54 -14.50 12.71
C SER A 163 12.78 -14.05 11.95
N LEU A 164 13.17 -14.77 10.89
CA LEU A 164 14.33 -14.43 10.07
C LEU A 164 14.10 -13.12 9.32
N ALA A 165 12.90 -12.92 8.76
CA ALA A 165 12.55 -11.67 8.10
C ALA A 165 12.68 -10.47 9.04
N THR A 166 12.18 -10.59 10.29
CA THR A 166 12.32 -9.54 11.31
C THR A 166 13.79 -9.30 11.68
N GLY A 167 14.59 -10.37 11.81
CA GLY A 167 16.02 -10.29 12.07
C GLY A 167 16.80 -9.56 10.97
N ILE A 168 16.44 -9.78 9.70
CA ILE A 168 17.00 -9.05 8.55
C ILE A 168 16.63 -7.57 8.63
N GLN A 169 15.35 -7.25 8.85
CA GLN A 169 14.89 -5.86 8.93
C GLN A 169 15.66 -5.06 9.99
N ALA A 170 15.92 -5.66 11.16
CA ALA A 170 16.65 -5.00 12.24
C ALA A 170 18.15 -4.74 11.93
N ARG A 171 18.74 -5.46 10.97
CA ARG A 171 20.19 -5.50 10.77
C ARG A 171 20.66 -5.03 9.39
N ILE A 172 19.75 -4.81 8.43
CA ILE A 172 20.12 -4.50 7.04
C ILE A 172 20.44 -3.01 6.79
N ALA A 173 19.97 -2.10 7.66
CA ALA A 173 20.14 -0.66 7.49
C ALA A 173 21.60 -0.17 7.35
N PRO A 174 22.61 -0.70 8.07
CA PRO A 174 24.01 -0.29 7.90
C PRO A 174 24.55 -0.53 6.49
N PHE A 175 24.21 -1.67 5.88
CA PHE A 175 24.63 -2.01 4.52
C PHE A 175 24.02 -1.05 3.49
N LEU A 176 22.75 -0.74 3.65
CA LEU A 176 22.03 0.21 2.80
C LEU A 176 22.67 1.61 2.87
N ASN A 177 22.93 2.12 4.07
CA ASN A 177 23.49 3.46 4.26
C ASN A 177 24.92 3.66 3.71
N ARG A 178 25.74 2.60 3.64
CA ARG A 178 27.11 2.70 3.11
C ARG A 178 27.17 2.89 1.58
N THR A 179 26.08 2.59 0.87
CA THR A 179 26.16 2.29 -0.56
C THR A 179 25.63 3.39 -1.49
N SER A 180 25.28 4.56 -0.95
CA SER A 180 24.48 5.57 -1.68
C SER A 180 25.22 6.29 -2.81
N SER A 181 26.54 6.14 -2.97
CA SER A 181 27.32 6.95 -3.95
C SER A 181 28.59 6.30 -4.50
N ASP A 182 28.96 5.09 -4.07
CA ASP A 182 30.18 4.42 -4.51
C ASP A 182 29.86 3.31 -5.53
N PRO A 183 30.33 3.43 -6.79
CA PRO A 183 30.15 2.41 -7.80
C PRO A 183 30.70 1.02 -7.41
N GLU A 184 31.76 0.98 -6.60
CA GLU A 184 32.34 -0.29 -6.14
C GLU A 184 31.39 -1.04 -5.19
N LEU A 185 30.43 -0.33 -4.58
CA LEU A 185 29.46 -0.87 -3.63
C LEU A 185 28.09 -1.20 -4.25
N PHE A 186 27.92 -1.06 -5.57
CA PHE A 186 26.63 -1.31 -6.23
C PHE A 186 26.09 -2.72 -5.97
N ARG A 187 26.96 -3.74 -6.02
CA ARG A 187 26.54 -5.13 -5.80
C ARG A 187 26.06 -5.36 -4.36
N LEU A 188 26.74 -4.75 -3.39
CA LEU A 188 26.33 -4.80 -1.98
C LEU A 188 24.98 -4.11 -1.79
N ARG A 189 24.80 -2.91 -2.36
CA ARG A 189 23.53 -2.16 -2.37
C ARG A 189 22.37 -3.00 -2.88
N HIS A 190 22.55 -3.62 -4.05
CA HIS A 190 21.51 -4.43 -4.68
C HIS A 190 21.18 -5.66 -3.85
N SER A 191 22.21 -6.33 -3.31
CA SER A 191 22.01 -7.50 -2.46
C SER A 191 21.28 -7.14 -1.17
N ALA A 192 21.61 -5.98 -0.57
CA ALA A 192 20.93 -5.46 0.61
C ALA A 192 19.47 -5.05 0.32
N LEU A 193 19.22 -4.35 -0.78
CA LEU A 193 17.86 -3.99 -1.21
C LEU A 193 17.03 -5.22 -1.55
N ARG A 194 17.64 -6.27 -2.12
CA ARG A 194 16.98 -7.55 -2.37
C ARG A 194 16.64 -8.26 -1.05
N ALA A 195 17.56 -8.29 -0.10
CA ALA A 195 17.30 -8.84 1.23
C ALA A 195 16.16 -8.09 1.95
N ALA A 196 16.15 -6.75 1.87
CA ALA A 196 15.08 -5.92 2.40
C ALA A 196 13.74 -6.20 1.70
N PHE A 197 13.71 -6.28 0.37
CA PHE A 197 12.50 -6.63 -0.38
C PHE A 197 11.91 -7.96 0.10
N ARG A 198 12.75 -9.00 0.24
CA ARG A 198 12.32 -10.34 0.66
C ARG A 198 11.83 -10.37 2.10
N SER A 199 12.47 -9.63 3.00
CA SER A 199 12.03 -9.56 4.40
C SER A 199 10.71 -8.80 4.55
N LEU A 200 10.48 -7.76 3.76
CA LEU A 200 9.24 -6.98 3.79
C LEU A 200 8.07 -7.73 3.11
N ASP A 201 8.32 -8.43 2.01
CA ASP A 201 7.31 -9.23 1.29
C ASP A 201 6.76 -10.39 2.14
N THR A 202 7.50 -10.81 3.17
CA THR A 202 7.15 -11.97 4.01
C THR A 202 6.41 -11.58 5.31
N VAL A 203 6.44 -10.31 5.69
CA VAL A 203 5.92 -9.85 6.99
C VAL A 203 4.63 -9.07 6.76
N ASP A 204 3.50 -9.60 7.24
CA ASP A 204 2.18 -8.93 7.20
C ASP A 204 2.11 -7.67 8.10
N SER A 205 3.19 -7.34 8.82
CA SER A 205 3.29 -6.20 9.72
C SER A 205 3.80 -4.95 8.98
N PHE A 206 2.89 -4.01 8.77
CA PHE A 206 3.10 -2.76 8.05
C PHE A 206 3.89 -1.67 8.80
N ARG A 207 4.71 -2.04 9.79
CA ARG A 207 5.54 -1.10 10.54
C ARG A 207 7.01 -1.38 10.30
N CYS A 208 7.60 -0.57 9.44
CA CYS A 208 9.04 -0.48 9.27
C CYS A 208 9.60 0.53 10.29
N ASP A 209 10.74 0.22 10.91
CA ASP A 209 11.46 1.17 11.75
C ASP A 209 11.93 2.38 10.91
N GLU A 210 11.97 3.58 11.51
CA GLU A 210 12.36 4.81 10.83
C GLU A 210 13.78 4.72 10.26
N SER A 211 14.67 4.03 10.98
CA SER A 211 16.06 3.78 10.53
C SER A 211 16.10 2.98 9.23
N LEU A 212 15.32 1.89 9.16
CA LEU A 212 15.24 1.05 7.96
C LEU A 212 14.56 1.79 6.80
N SER A 213 13.48 2.51 7.08
CA SER A 213 12.78 3.32 6.07
C SER A 213 13.70 4.35 5.44
N HIS A 214 14.46 5.07 6.28
CA HIS A 214 15.43 6.04 5.81
C HIS A 214 16.56 5.39 5.00
N ALA A 215 17.10 4.26 5.45
CA ALA A 215 18.17 3.56 4.76
C ALA A 215 17.74 3.04 3.38
N ILE A 216 16.52 2.51 3.25
CA ILE A 216 15.94 2.08 1.97
C ILE A 216 15.76 3.28 1.05
N LEU A 217 15.15 4.38 1.53
CA LEU A 217 14.96 5.58 0.70
C LEU A 217 16.29 6.19 0.27
N ASN A 218 17.28 6.28 1.15
CA ASN A 218 18.61 6.79 0.81
C ASN A 218 19.34 5.87 -0.19
N SER A 219 19.08 4.57 -0.11
CA SER A 219 19.60 3.59 -1.08
C SER A 219 18.84 3.57 -2.40
N ILE A 220 17.76 4.32 -2.58
CA ILE A 220 17.01 4.38 -3.85
C ILE A 220 17.10 5.79 -4.43
N CYS A 221 16.78 6.79 -3.60
CA CYS A 221 16.87 8.22 -3.84
C CYS A 221 17.96 8.81 -2.93
N PRO A 222 19.25 8.68 -3.27
CA PRO A 222 20.31 9.28 -2.47
C PRO A 222 20.11 10.80 -2.42
N SER A 223 20.14 11.37 -1.22
CA SER A 223 19.97 12.81 -0.99
C SER A 223 20.83 13.24 0.20
N PRO A 224 21.30 14.49 0.25
CA PRO A 224 22.03 15.00 1.40
C PRO A 224 21.21 14.81 2.69
N PRO A 225 21.84 14.49 3.83
CA PRO A 225 21.13 14.16 5.09
C PRO A 225 20.19 15.27 5.58
N SER A 226 20.42 16.52 5.15
CA SER A 226 19.65 17.70 5.55
C SER A 226 18.32 17.87 4.81
N ASP A 227 18.02 17.09 3.77
CA ASP A 227 16.86 17.35 2.91
C ASP A 227 15.97 16.11 2.64
N ARG A 228 15.33 15.63 3.72
CA ARG A 228 14.28 14.59 3.65
C ARG A 228 13.10 15.01 2.76
N THR A 229 12.88 16.32 2.65
CA THR A 229 11.80 16.91 1.87
C THR A 229 12.01 16.65 0.38
N ILE A 230 13.21 16.84 -0.15
CA ILE A 230 13.56 16.49 -1.54
C ILE A 230 13.49 14.97 -1.75
N GLN A 231 14.06 14.17 -0.84
CA GLN A 231 14.07 12.72 -0.95
C GLN A 231 12.66 12.12 -1.09
N TYR A 232 11.68 12.63 -0.35
CA TYR A 232 10.29 12.19 -0.47
C TYR A 232 9.66 12.60 -1.80
N ALA A 233 9.97 13.79 -2.31
CA ALA A 233 9.47 14.22 -3.62
C ALA A 233 10.00 13.32 -4.74
N ASP A 234 11.29 12.96 -4.69
CA ASP A 234 11.89 12.02 -5.65
C ASP A 234 11.31 10.62 -5.54
N ALA A 235 11.09 10.13 -4.33
CA ALA A 235 10.44 8.84 -4.09
C ALA A 235 9.01 8.81 -4.67
N ILE A 236 8.22 9.87 -4.46
CA ILE A 236 6.87 10.01 -5.04
C ILE A 236 6.94 10.07 -6.57
N ARG A 237 7.95 10.73 -7.14
CA ARG A 237 8.17 10.76 -8.59
C ARG A 237 8.46 9.36 -9.15
N LEU A 238 9.33 8.59 -8.51
CA LEU A 238 9.61 7.18 -8.89
C LEU A 238 8.36 6.29 -8.78
N LEU A 239 7.53 6.51 -7.76
CA LEU A 239 6.25 5.82 -7.62
C LEU A 239 5.27 6.10 -8.76
N ASN A 240 5.49 7.14 -9.56
CA ASN A 240 4.67 7.50 -10.72
C ASN A 240 5.29 7.09 -12.07
N PHE A 241 6.49 6.50 -12.11
CA PHE A 241 7.07 6.01 -13.36
C PHE A 241 6.38 4.76 -13.89
N THR A 242 5.99 4.75 -15.16
CA THR A 242 5.41 3.56 -15.84
C THR A 242 6.49 2.66 -16.44
N LYS A 243 7.65 3.23 -16.74
CA LYS A 243 8.85 2.57 -17.24
C LYS A 243 10.06 3.28 -16.63
N TRP A 244 11.20 2.58 -16.53
CA TRP A 244 12.44 3.24 -16.14
C TRP A 244 12.82 4.31 -17.18
N PRO A 245 13.23 5.52 -16.77
CA PRO A 245 13.92 6.45 -17.65
C PRO A 245 15.17 5.81 -18.23
N GLU A 246 15.46 6.11 -19.50
CA GLU A 246 16.67 5.67 -20.18
C GLU A 246 17.91 6.13 -19.41
N GLY A 247 18.84 5.21 -19.15
CA GLY A 247 20.09 5.51 -18.42
C GLY A 247 19.98 5.47 -16.89
N SER A 248 18.91 4.92 -16.31
CA SER A 248 18.87 4.69 -14.85
C SER A 248 19.98 3.73 -14.41
N ASP A 249 20.77 4.19 -13.45
CA ASP A 249 21.87 3.46 -12.80
C ASP A 249 21.39 2.45 -11.74
N LEU A 250 20.11 2.54 -11.34
CA LEU A 250 19.55 1.72 -10.27
C LEU A 250 19.50 0.24 -10.64
N GLY A 251 19.29 -0.18 -11.90
CA GLY A 251 19.30 -1.60 -12.29
C GLY A 251 18.34 -2.53 -11.53
N ILE A 252 17.39 -2.01 -10.73
CA ILE A 252 16.36 -2.75 -10.00
C ILE A 252 15.07 -2.75 -10.81
N PRO A 253 14.31 -3.85 -10.91
CA PRO A 253 12.99 -3.84 -11.55
C PRO A 253 12.06 -2.79 -10.91
N LEU A 254 11.42 -1.99 -11.75
CA LEU A 254 10.63 -0.83 -11.32
C LEU A 254 9.56 -1.19 -10.29
N SER A 255 8.87 -2.32 -10.48
CA SER A 255 7.83 -2.79 -9.56
C SER A 255 8.37 -3.14 -8.17
N LYS A 256 9.60 -3.64 -8.07
CA LYS A 256 10.25 -3.96 -6.79
C LYS A 256 10.72 -2.70 -6.08
N THR A 257 11.27 -1.74 -6.84
CA THR A 257 11.59 -0.40 -6.31
C THR A 257 10.33 0.31 -5.81
N GLN A 258 9.24 0.27 -6.58
CA GLN A 258 7.97 0.84 -6.19
C GLN A 258 7.39 0.18 -4.94
N PHE A 259 7.51 -1.15 -4.81
CA PHE A 259 7.14 -1.84 -3.59
C PHE A 259 7.94 -1.32 -2.39
N LEU A 260 9.28 -1.29 -2.50
CA LEU A 260 10.16 -0.82 -1.43
C LEU A 260 9.82 0.61 -1.02
N ILE A 261 9.70 1.53 -1.98
CA ILE A 261 9.34 2.92 -1.71
C ILE A 261 7.96 2.98 -1.06
N LEU A 262 6.95 2.35 -1.65
CA LEU A 262 5.57 2.45 -1.17
C LEU A 262 5.43 1.91 0.26
N TYR A 263 6.21 0.88 0.61
CA TYR A 263 6.21 0.29 1.94
C TYR A 263 6.79 1.23 3.01
N VAL A 264 7.85 1.98 2.67
CA VAL A 264 8.61 2.78 3.66
C VAL A 264 8.27 4.28 3.63
N LEU A 265 7.67 4.76 2.53
CA LEU A 265 7.37 6.17 2.35
C LEU A 265 6.20 6.56 3.26
N PRO A 266 6.38 7.53 4.19
CA PRO A 266 5.29 8.00 5.01
C PRO A 266 4.21 8.65 4.13
N THR A 267 2.94 8.50 4.53
CA THR A 267 1.84 9.21 3.88
C THR A 267 2.08 10.72 4.00
N PRO A 268 2.11 11.47 2.88
CA PRO A 268 2.27 12.92 2.93
C PRO A 268 1.11 13.59 3.68
N ASN A 269 1.37 14.75 4.28
CA ASN A 269 0.28 15.56 4.84
C ASN A 269 -0.62 16.07 3.71
N VAL A 270 -1.94 15.99 3.92
CA VAL A 270 -2.97 16.49 2.99
C VAL A 270 -2.80 17.98 2.70
N ASP A 271 -2.27 18.75 3.66
CA ASP A 271 -2.00 20.19 3.48
C ASP A 271 -0.94 20.48 2.39
N ASN A 272 -0.12 19.49 2.02
CA ASN A 272 0.88 19.63 0.97
C ASN A 272 0.40 18.93 -0.31
N LEU A 273 -0.49 19.62 -1.03
CA LEU A 273 -1.13 19.11 -2.24
C LEU A 273 -0.16 18.71 -3.34
N GLU A 274 0.95 19.43 -3.49
CA GLU A 274 1.99 19.14 -4.48
C GLU A 274 2.59 17.73 -4.30
N ARG A 275 2.58 17.20 -3.08
CA ARG A 275 3.06 15.85 -2.76
C ARG A 275 1.94 14.84 -2.62
N TYR A 276 0.82 15.28 -2.07
CA TYR A 276 -0.30 14.40 -1.77
C TYR A 276 -0.97 13.90 -3.06
N THR A 277 -1.19 14.77 -4.04
CA THR A 277 -1.81 14.39 -5.33
C THR A 277 -1.01 13.33 -6.09
N PRO A 278 0.31 13.53 -6.35
CA PRO A 278 1.08 12.51 -7.05
C PRO A 278 1.22 11.21 -6.24
N TYR A 279 1.22 11.28 -4.90
CA TYR A 279 1.22 10.09 -4.06
C TYR A 279 -0.08 9.28 -4.19
N CYS A 280 -1.25 9.94 -4.16
CA CYS A 280 -2.53 9.27 -4.37
C CYS A 280 -2.64 8.65 -5.78
N ASN A 281 -2.19 9.36 -6.81
CA ASN A 281 -2.14 8.84 -8.18
C ASN A 281 -1.29 7.57 -8.28
N ALA A 282 -0.09 7.60 -7.68
CA ALA A 282 0.77 6.43 -7.60
C ALA A 282 0.09 5.26 -6.87
N LEU A 283 -0.56 5.52 -5.74
CA LEU A 283 -1.23 4.50 -4.95
C LEU A 283 -2.32 3.80 -5.76
N VAL A 284 -3.16 4.57 -6.46
CA VAL A 284 -4.21 4.04 -7.34
C VAL A 284 -3.64 3.16 -8.44
N ARG A 285 -2.56 3.60 -9.08
CA ARG A 285 -1.88 2.79 -10.08
C ARG A 285 -1.33 1.49 -9.50
N CYS A 286 -0.72 1.54 -8.32
CA CYS A 286 -0.17 0.36 -7.64
C CYS A 286 -1.28 -0.64 -7.22
N MET A 287 -2.53 -0.20 -7.06
CA MET A 287 -3.68 -1.08 -6.82
C MET A 287 -4.20 -1.80 -8.08
N GLY A 288 -3.67 -1.47 -9.26
CA GLY A 288 -4.05 -2.05 -10.56
C GLY A 288 -3.93 -3.57 -10.59
N ALA A 289 -4.80 -4.23 -11.36
CA ALA A 289 -4.83 -5.70 -11.44
C ALA A 289 -3.61 -6.29 -12.17
N ASP A 290 -2.94 -5.47 -12.97
CA ASP A 290 -1.71 -5.76 -13.72
C ASP A 290 -0.44 -5.62 -12.88
N GLN A 291 -0.54 -5.12 -11.65
CA GLN A 291 0.60 -4.88 -10.77
C GLN A 291 1.08 -6.17 -10.07
N LEU A 292 2.33 -6.13 -9.61
CA LEU A 292 2.91 -7.20 -8.80
C LEU A 292 2.01 -7.48 -7.58
N PRO A 293 1.68 -8.75 -7.24
CA PRO A 293 0.70 -9.05 -6.19
C PRO A 293 1.00 -8.43 -4.83
N CYS A 294 2.27 -8.42 -4.41
CA CYS A 294 2.67 -7.81 -3.15
C CYS A 294 2.60 -6.28 -3.20
N LEU A 295 3.04 -5.64 -4.29
CA LEU A 295 2.85 -4.19 -4.51
C LEU A 295 1.37 -3.80 -4.44
N ARG A 296 0.51 -4.58 -5.08
CA ARG A 296 -0.94 -4.38 -5.05
C ARG A 296 -1.51 -4.55 -3.64
N ALA A 297 -1.11 -5.60 -2.92
CA ALA A 297 -1.55 -5.84 -1.55
C ALA A 297 -1.10 -4.71 -0.61
N THR A 298 0.15 -4.25 -0.74
CA THR A 298 0.72 -3.11 -0.02
C THR A 298 -0.07 -1.84 -0.31
N ALA A 299 -0.32 -1.54 -1.60
CA ALA A 299 -1.10 -0.39 -2.01
C ALA A 299 -2.54 -0.42 -1.46
N LEU A 300 -3.20 -1.58 -1.51
CA LEU A 300 -4.54 -1.75 -0.95
C LEU A 300 -4.56 -1.57 0.57
N HIS A 301 -3.54 -2.07 1.28
CA HIS A 301 -3.43 -1.88 2.73
C HIS A 301 -3.24 -0.40 3.08
N ILE A 302 -2.30 0.28 2.42
CA ILE A 302 -2.09 1.73 2.60
C ILE A 302 -3.35 2.50 2.27
N ALA A 303 -4.02 2.17 1.16
CA ALA A 303 -5.29 2.78 0.77
C ALA A 303 -6.34 2.66 1.88
N ARG A 304 -6.46 1.50 2.53
CA ARG A 304 -7.36 1.32 3.69
C ARG A 304 -6.96 2.17 4.89
N THR A 305 -5.67 2.28 5.19
CA THR A 305 -5.16 3.09 6.31
C THR A 305 -5.38 4.58 6.05
N ILE A 306 -5.01 5.06 4.86
CA ILE A 306 -5.18 6.44 4.44
C ILE A 306 -6.65 6.82 4.35
N ARG A 307 -7.52 5.90 3.91
CA ARG A 307 -8.96 6.09 3.92
C ARG A 307 -9.44 6.53 5.30
N LYS A 308 -9.04 5.83 6.37
CA LYS A 308 -9.38 6.20 7.76
C LYS A 308 -8.76 7.55 8.19
N ASN A 309 -7.54 7.86 7.77
CA ASN A 309 -6.92 9.13 8.10
C ASN A 309 -7.57 10.32 7.35
N LEU A 310 -7.96 10.12 6.09
CA LEU A 310 -8.70 11.09 5.28
C LEU A 310 -10.08 11.36 5.85
N VAL A 311 -10.72 10.31 6.35
CA VAL A 311 -11.95 10.37 7.15
C VAL A 311 -11.76 11.32 8.33
N GLU A 312 -10.76 11.11 9.18
CA GLU A 312 -10.52 11.94 10.37
C GLU A 312 -10.11 13.38 10.01
N LEU A 313 -9.33 13.56 8.94
CA LEU A 313 -8.91 14.87 8.41
C LEU A 313 -10.08 15.64 7.77
N SER A 314 -11.00 14.96 7.09
CA SER A 314 -12.18 15.56 6.47
C SER A 314 -13.15 16.15 7.49
N VAL A 315 -13.23 15.54 8.69
CA VAL A 315 -14.00 16.06 9.83
C VAL A 315 -13.33 17.31 10.41
N ALA A 316 -12.00 17.31 10.51
CA ALA A 316 -11.25 18.39 11.15
C ALA A 316 -11.05 19.64 10.25
N ARG A 317 -11.10 19.50 8.92
CA ARG A 317 -10.57 20.52 7.99
C ARG A 317 -11.37 20.70 6.69
N VAL A 318 -12.69 20.74 6.82
CA VAL A 318 -13.63 20.95 5.70
C VAL A 318 -13.30 22.17 4.84
N GLY A 319 -12.89 23.28 5.47
CA GLY A 319 -12.58 24.53 4.76
C GLY A 319 -11.40 24.44 3.79
N THR A 320 -10.35 23.69 4.13
CA THR A 320 -9.19 23.46 3.25
C THR A 320 -9.42 22.32 2.26
N LEU A 321 -10.44 21.48 2.49
CA LEU A 321 -10.83 20.45 1.53
C LEU A 321 -11.40 21.08 0.24
N GLY A 322 -11.98 22.28 0.33
CA GLY A 322 -12.44 23.06 -0.82
C GLY A 322 -11.32 23.36 -1.82
N ASP A 323 -10.13 23.72 -1.33
CA ASP A 323 -8.93 23.95 -2.16
C ASP A 323 -8.38 22.63 -2.74
N LEU A 324 -8.54 21.52 -2.00
CA LEU A 324 -8.20 20.16 -2.45
C LEU A 324 -9.04 19.70 -3.65
N ILE A 325 -10.29 20.16 -3.69
CA ILE A 325 -11.30 19.72 -4.66
C ILE A 325 -11.04 20.30 -6.05
N GLU A 326 -10.25 21.38 -6.20
CA GLU A 326 -9.86 21.92 -7.52
C GLU A 326 -8.98 20.97 -8.35
N CYS A 327 -8.38 19.94 -7.73
CA CYS A 327 -7.60 18.92 -8.42
C CYS A 327 -8.50 17.75 -8.87
N ASP A 328 -8.99 17.79 -10.12
CA ASP A 328 -9.74 16.70 -10.77
C ASP A 328 -9.06 15.32 -10.58
N GLU A 329 -7.73 15.26 -10.70
CA GLU A 329 -6.95 14.02 -10.58
C GLU A 329 -6.91 13.47 -9.15
N LEU A 330 -6.70 14.33 -8.15
CA LEU A 330 -6.70 13.94 -6.74
C LEU A 330 -8.07 13.41 -6.34
N CYS A 331 -9.14 14.10 -6.74
CA CYS A 331 -10.50 13.68 -6.49
C CYS A 331 -10.73 12.26 -7.05
N GLN A 332 -10.38 12.03 -8.32
CA GLN A 332 -10.49 10.71 -8.94
C GLN A 332 -9.68 9.64 -8.20
N ALA A 333 -8.47 9.97 -7.76
CA ALA A 333 -7.59 9.02 -7.08
C ALA A 333 -8.13 8.64 -5.68
N LEU A 334 -8.55 9.63 -4.89
CA LEU A 334 -9.18 9.43 -3.58
C LEU A 334 -10.45 8.60 -3.71
N LEU A 335 -11.27 8.90 -4.72
CA LEU A 335 -12.50 8.18 -5.01
C LEU A 335 -12.22 6.71 -5.37
N ALA A 336 -11.16 6.43 -6.13
CA ALA A 336 -10.72 5.06 -6.40
C ALA A 336 -10.24 4.33 -5.12
N ILE A 337 -9.56 5.04 -4.19
CA ILE A 337 -9.13 4.51 -2.89
C ILE A 337 -10.31 4.10 -2.00
N PHE A 338 -11.40 4.88 -2.00
CA PHE A 338 -12.64 4.50 -1.34
C PHE A 338 -13.26 3.26 -1.99
N CYS A 339 -13.28 3.16 -3.32
CA CYS A 339 -13.86 2.03 -4.05
C CYS A 339 -12.98 0.76 -4.09
N ALA A 340 -11.74 0.79 -3.62
CA ALA A 340 -10.78 -0.31 -3.79
C ALA A 340 -11.12 -1.60 -3.04
N ASP A 341 -12.05 -1.57 -2.08
CA ASP A 341 -12.58 -2.78 -1.43
C ASP A 341 -13.72 -3.39 -2.26
N GLY A 342 -13.39 -4.42 -3.05
CA GLY A 342 -14.37 -5.23 -3.78
C GLY A 342 -14.91 -6.43 -3.00
N LYS A 343 -14.52 -6.61 -1.73
CA LYS A 343 -14.96 -7.74 -0.88
C LYS A 343 -16.13 -7.40 0.05
N ASP A 344 -16.33 -6.13 0.38
CA ASP A 344 -17.48 -5.63 1.16
C ASP A 344 -18.44 -4.88 0.22
N ASN A 345 -18.98 -5.59 -0.77
CA ASN A 345 -20.03 -5.06 -1.64
C ASN A 345 -21.42 -5.10 -0.98
N SER A 346 -21.54 -5.63 0.24
CA SER A 346 -22.74 -5.43 1.04
C SER A 346 -22.64 -4.05 1.70
N PRO A 347 -23.44 -3.06 1.29
CA PRO A 347 -23.57 -1.83 2.05
C PRO A 347 -23.92 -2.18 3.50
N ASN A 348 -23.14 -1.68 4.45
CA ASN A 348 -23.46 -1.80 5.87
C ASN A 348 -23.68 -0.38 6.39
N PRO A 349 -24.93 0.11 6.37
CA PRO A 349 -25.27 1.49 6.72
C PRO A 349 -24.97 1.87 8.18
N ASN A 350 -24.50 0.92 9.00
CA ASN A 350 -24.05 1.15 10.38
C ASN A 350 -22.52 1.12 10.55
N THR A 351 -21.75 0.95 9.46
CA THR A 351 -20.28 1.08 9.55
C THR A 351 -19.87 2.52 9.36
N ASP A 352 -18.90 2.97 10.16
CA ASP A 352 -18.24 4.27 9.98
C ASP A 352 -17.78 4.45 8.53
N TYR A 353 -17.44 3.37 7.83
CA TYR A 353 -16.98 3.42 6.45
C TYR A 353 -17.96 4.11 5.47
N ASP A 354 -19.23 3.67 5.41
CA ASP A 354 -20.20 4.21 4.43
C ASP A 354 -20.52 5.67 4.74
N LEU A 355 -20.54 6.03 6.03
CA LEU A 355 -20.77 7.39 6.48
C LEU A 355 -19.73 8.38 5.90
N HIS A 356 -18.46 8.03 5.98
CA HIS A 356 -17.40 8.93 5.52
C HIS A 356 -17.28 8.99 3.99
N TYR A 357 -17.57 7.87 3.32
CA TYR A 357 -17.73 7.87 1.86
C TYR A 357 -18.82 8.86 1.41
N LEU A 358 -19.97 8.85 2.10
CA LEU A 358 -21.08 9.76 1.83
C LEU A 358 -20.72 11.22 2.16
N ARG A 359 -20.06 11.47 3.29
CA ARG A 359 -19.54 12.80 3.64
C ARG A 359 -18.63 13.37 2.55
N PHE A 360 -17.70 12.55 2.06
CA PHE A 360 -16.78 12.95 0.99
C PHE A 360 -17.50 13.23 -0.34
N ILE A 361 -18.46 12.38 -0.74
CA ILE A 361 -19.27 12.63 -1.94
C ILE A 361 -20.08 13.92 -1.80
N PHE A 362 -20.67 14.18 -0.63
CA PHE A 362 -21.48 15.37 -0.41
C PHE A 362 -20.64 16.67 -0.54
N ALA A 363 -19.43 16.66 0.00
CA ALA A 363 -18.48 17.75 -0.18
C ALA A 363 -18.12 17.94 -1.66
N LEU A 364 -17.84 16.85 -2.37
CA LEU A 364 -17.56 16.89 -3.82
C LEU A 364 -18.76 17.39 -4.63
N ALA A 365 -19.98 17.01 -4.28
CA ALA A 365 -21.20 17.38 -4.99
C ALA A 365 -21.41 18.89 -5.06
N LYS A 366 -20.91 19.65 -4.06
CA LYS A 366 -20.97 21.12 -4.03
C LYS A 366 -20.21 21.77 -5.19
N HIS A 367 -19.10 21.17 -5.62
CA HIS A 367 -18.18 21.75 -6.60
C HIS A 367 -18.20 21.00 -7.95
N TYR A 368 -18.52 19.70 -7.96
CA TYR A 368 -18.42 18.79 -9.11
C TYR A 368 -19.77 18.23 -9.59
N GLY A 369 -20.91 18.80 -9.16
CA GLY A 369 -22.25 18.25 -9.34
C GLY A 369 -22.57 17.67 -10.74
N SER A 370 -22.22 18.38 -11.82
CA SER A 370 -22.46 17.90 -13.20
C SER A 370 -21.47 16.82 -13.68
N ARG A 371 -20.24 16.79 -13.15
CA ARG A 371 -19.18 15.82 -13.50
C ARG A 371 -19.33 14.50 -12.75
N LEU A 372 -19.89 14.52 -11.54
CA LEU A 372 -20.21 13.32 -10.76
C LEU A 372 -21.11 12.35 -11.53
N ARG A 373 -21.98 12.85 -12.42
CA ARG A 373 -22.89 12.06 -13.28
C ARG A 373 -22.17 11.02 -14.14
N LYS A 374 -20.97 11.33 -14.63
CA LYS A 374 -20.23 10.46 -15.56
C LYS A 374 -19.37 9.42 -14.85
N HIS A 375 -19.30 9.45 -13.53
CA HIS A 375 -18.34 8.67 -12.77
C HIS A 375 -18.97 7.41 -12.17
N ARG A 376 -18.20 6.31 -12.07
CA ARG A 376 -18.60 5.05 -11.41
C ARG A 376 -19.02 5.21 -9.93
N LEU A 377 -18.89 6.41 -9.38
CA LEU A 377 -19.12 6.76 -7.98
C LEU A 377 -20.59 6.91 -7.62
N ILE A 378 -21.39 7.42 -8.54
CA ILE A 378 -22.84 7.34 -8.39
C ILE A 378 -23.27 5.86 -8.31
N GLY A 379 -22.51 4.93 -8.89
CA GLY A 379 -22.76 3.49 -8.77
C GLY A 379 -22.81 2.99 -7.33
N ARG A 380 -21.80 3.27 -6.50
CA ARG A 380 -21.78 2.83 -5.08
C ARG A 380 -22.79 3.62 -4.24
N TYR A 381 -22.94 4.93 -4.46
CA TYR A 381 -24.04 5.70 -3.85
C TYR A 381 -25.41 5.09 -4.19
N LYS A 382 -25.62 4.70 -5.45
CA LYS A 382 -26.84 4.04 -5.93
C LYS A 382 -27.05 2.71 -5.23
N THR A 383 -26.01 1.89 -5.07
CA THR A 383 -26.09 0.63 -4.32
C THR A 383 -26.46 0.87 -2.84
N ILE A 384 -25.88 1.87 -2.18
CA ILE A 384 -26.24 2.22 -0.79
C ILE A 384 -27.69 2.71 -0.72
N MET A 385 -28.11 3.57 -1.66
CA MET A 385 -29.47 4.07 -1.77
C MET A 385 -30.49 2.95 -2.05
N GLU A 386 -30.17 2.02 -2.96
CA GLU A 386 -31.02 0.87 -3.30
C GLU A 386 -31.17 -0.05 -2.11
N HIS A 387 -30.07 -0.30 -1.38
CA HIS A 387 -30.12 -1.09 -0.15
C HIS A 387 -31.01 -0.44 0.90
N TRP A 388 -30.85 0.87 1.13
CA TRP A 388 -31.74 1.65 2.01
C TRP A 388 -33.20 1.58 1.56
N CYS A 389 -33.48 1.66 0.25
CA CYS A 389 -34.83 1.55 -0.31
C CYS A 389 -35.41 0.13 -0.27
N SER A 390 -34.57 -0.92 -0.24
CA SER A 390 -34.98 -2.33 -0.32
C SER A 390 -35.17 -3.00 1.03
N SER A 391 -34.68 -2.36 2.10
CA SER A 391 -34.89 -2.84 3.47
C SER A 391 -36.36 -2.59 3.86
N ASP A 392 -37.20 -3.60 3.64
CA ASP A 392 -38.62 -3.64 4.06
C ASP A 392 -38.79 -3.64 5.59
N ASP A 393 -37.70 -3.75 6.35
CA ASP A 393 -37.71 -3.60 7.79
C ASP A 393 -37.96 -2.14 8.16
N ASN A 394 -39.15 -1.88 8.71
CA ASN A 394 -39.52 -0.69 9.48
C ASN A 394 -38.28 0.03 10.05
N HIS A 395 -37.84 1.10 9.39
CA HIS A 395 -36.69 1.94 9.74
C HIS A 395 -36.89 2.67 11.09
N GLN A 396 -37.07 1.93 12.18
CA GLN A 396 -37.18 2.44 13.54
C GLN A 396 -35.84 2.97 14.07
N THR A 397 -34.73 2.62 13.40
CA THR A 397 -33.39 3.05 13.81
C THR A 397 -32.79 3.98 12.76
N PRO A 398 -32.76 5.31 12.99
CA PRO A 398 -32.05 6.24 12.12
C PRO A 398 -30.58 5.86 12.04
N SER A 399 -30.02 5.90 10.82
CA SER A 399 -28.58 5.86 10.58
C SER A 399 -28.10 7.23 10.15
N ASN A 400 -26.92 7.64 10.64
CA ASN A 400 -26.20 8.84 10.18
C ASN A 400 -26.04 8.88 8.65
N CYS A 401 -25.99 7.73 7.97
CA CYS A 401 -25.93 7.67 6.53
C CYS A 401 -27.15 8.33 5.87
N THR A 402 -28.35 8.20 6.45
CA THR A 402 -29.60 8.77 5.90
C THR A 402 -29.52 10.29 5.75
N PHE A 403 -28.86 10.96 6.69
CA PHE A 403 -28.63 12.40 6.67
C PHE A 403 -27.83 12.83 5.43
N TYR A 404 -26.69 12.18 5.18
CA TYR A 404 -25.87 12.48 4.00
C TYR A 404 -26.47 11.94 2.70
N LEU A 405 -27.17 10.81 2.71
CA LEU A 405 -27.86 10.27 1.53
C LEU A 405 -28.89 11.25 0.98
N ALA A 406 -29.69 11.84 1.88
CA ALA A 406 -30.65 12.89 1.56
C ALA A 406 -29.94 14.15 1.05
N GLY A 407 -28.93 14.63 1.78
CA GLY A 407 -28.13 15.79 1.35
C GLY A 407 -27.55 15.62 -0.05
N ILE A 408 -26.94 14.47 -0.35
CA ILE A 408 -26.37 14.17 -1.67
C ILE A 408 -27.48 14.18 -2.71
N LEU A 409 -28.60 13.48 -2.48
CA LEU A 409 -29.70 13.38 -3.43
C LEU A 409 -30.14 14.77 -3.89
N PHE A 410 -30.50 15.63 -2.94
CA PHE A 410 -31.03 16.96 -3.24
C PHE A 410 -29.98 17.91 -3.80
N ARG A 411 -28.69 17.71 -3.49
CA ARG A 411 -27.59 18.49 -4.06
C ARG A 411 -27.26 18.10 -5.50
N ILE A 412 -27.33 16.82 -5.87
CA ILE A 412 -27.03 16.34 -7.23
C ILE A 412 -28.24 16.37 -8.17
N GLN A 413 -29.46 16.53 -7.64
CA GLN A 413 -30.69 16.42 -8.40
C GLN A 413 -30.82 17.44 -9.53
N GLU A 414 -30.33 18.67 -9.34
CA GLU A 414 -30.30 19.70 -10.41
C GLU A 414 -29.40 19.30 -11.59
N CYS A 415 -28.45 18.39 -11.36
CA CYS A 415 -27.42 18.00 -12.33
C CYS A 415 -27.56 16.57 -12.89
N ALA A 416 -28.45 15.73 -12.32
CA ALA A 416 -28.58 14.31 -12.65
C ALA A 416 -30.06 13.85 -12.76
N PRO A 417 -30.78 14.22 -13.84
CA PRO A 417 -32.20 13.88 -14.02
C PRO A 417 -32.49 12.38 -14.17
N ASP A 418 -31.49 11.55 -14.47
CA ASP A 418 -31.63 10.09 -14.54
C ASP A 418 -31.81 9.43 -13.17
N PHE A 419 -31.55 10.18 -12.08
CA PHE A 419 -31.72 9.72 -10.70
C PHE A 419 -33.16 9.97 -10.21
N HIS A 420 -34.11 9.26 -10.82
CA HIS A 420 -35.52 9.45 -10.52
C HIS A 420 -35.95 8.66 -9.28
N VAL A 421 -35.84 9.28 -8.10
CA VAL A 421 -36.54 8.81 -6.88
C VAL A 421 -37.97 9.36 -6.90
N ASP A 422 -38.97 8.52 -6.69
CA ASP A 422 -40.38 8.93 -6.56
C ASP A 422 -40.59 9.95 -5.42
N THR A 423 -41.57 10.84 -5.57
CA THR A 423 -41.90 11.88 -4.60
C THR A 423 -42.16 11.34 -3.19
N ASN A 424 -42.85 10.20 -3.06
CA ASN A 424 -43.12 9.60 -1.75
C ASN A 424 -41.84 9.09 -1.09
N ARG A 425 -40.99 8.38 -1.84
CA ARG A 425 -39.67 7.94 -1.37
C ARG A 425 -38.74 9.10 -1.00
N ARG A 426 -38.82 10.24 -1.69
CA ARG A 426 -38.07 11.45 -1.32
C ARG A 426 -38.52 11.99 0.04
N TRP A 427 -39.82 12.00 0.27
CA TRP A 427 -40.38 12.41 1.54
C TRP A 427 -39.96 11.47 2.69
N ASP A 428 -39.98 10.16 2.47
CA ASP A 428 -39.50 9.19 3.45
C ASP A 428 -38.02 9.37 3.77
N LEU A 429 -37.19 9.66 2.75
CA LEU A 429 -35.76 9.94 2.93
C LEU A 429 -35.52 11.23 3.72
N LEU A 430 -36.27 12.31 3.44
CA LEU A 430 -36.21 13.56 4.20
C LEU A 430 -36.65 13.34 5.66
N ARG A 431 -37.72 12.57 5.89
CA ARG A 431 -38.18 12.20 7.23
C ARG A 431 -37.11 11.43 7.98
N GLY A 432 -36.47 10.45 7.33
CA GLY A 432 -35.35 9.69 7.90
C GLY A 432 -34.12 10.55 8.19
N ALA A 433 -33.83 11.54 7.35
CA ALA A 433 -32.72 12.48 7.56
C ALA A 433 -32.96 13.40 8.76
N TRP A 434 -34.18 13.96 8.90
CA TRP A 434 -34.54 14.77 10.08
C TRP A 434 -34.58 13.94 11.37
N HIS A 435 -35.06 12.71 11.30
CA HIS A 435 -35.01 11.79 12.44
C HIS A 435 -33.55 11.46 12.83
N SER A 436 -32.65 11.33 11.85
CA SER A 436 -31.21 11.15 12.10
C SER A 436 -30.61 12.40 12.76
N ALA A 437 -30.88 13.58 12.23
CA ALA A 437 -30.44 14.85 12.83
C ALA A 437 -30.97 15.04 14.26
N TYR A 438 -32.20 14.64 14.52
CA TYR A 438 -32.78 14.64 15.87
C TYR A 438 -32.06 13.69 16.84
N LYS A 439 -31.71 12.49 16.38
CA LYS A 439 -31.13 11.43 17.22
C LYS A 439 -29.63 11.62 17.49
N TYR A 440 -28.90 12.27 16.59
CA TYR A 440 -27.44 12.36 16.65
C TYR A 440 -26.96 13.80 16.78
N ASP A 441 -26.60 14.18 18.01
CA ASP A 441 -26.12 15.53 18.36
C ASP A 441 -24.85 15.96 17.60
N ARG A 442 -24.08 15.00 17.06
CA ARG A 442 -22.86 15.24 16.29
C ARG A 442 -23.09 15.77 14.88
N LEU A 443 -24.31 15.70 14.33
CA LEU A 443 -24.64 16.16 12.97
C LEU A 443 -24.81 17.69 12.85
N TYR A 444 -24.11 18.43 13.71
CA TYR A 444 -24.07 19.89 13.74
C TYR A 444 -22.63 20.39 14.00
N ASP A 445 -21.65 19.47 14.04
CA ASP A 445 -20.27 19.70 14.52
C ASP A 445 -19.36 20.40 13.52
N ASP A 446 -19.66 20.32 12.23
CA ASP A 446 -18.81 20.87 11.19
C ASP A 446 -19.59 21.55 10.05
N ASP A 447 -18.85 22.26 9.19
CA ASP A 447 -19.42 23.04 8.08
C ASP A 447 -20.11 22.15 7.02
N ILE A 448 -19.73 20.87 6.91
CA ILE A 448 -20.39 19.91 6.00
C ILE A 448 -21.78 19.64 6.51
N ASP A 449 -21.93 19.39 7.80
CA ASP A 449 -23.21 19.09 8.43
C ASP A 449 -24.19 20.26 8.30
N ILE A 450 -23.72 21.48 8.50
CA ILE A 450 -24.51 22.70 8.28
C ILE A 450 -24.94 22.83 6.81
N ASP A 451 -24.06 22.52 5.87
CA ASP A 451 -24.37 22.49 4.45
C ASP A 451 -25.40 21.40 4.08
N VAL A 452 -25.34 20.23 4.72
CA VAL A 452 -26.38 19.19 4.58
C VAL A 452 -27.70 19.73 5.10
N LEU A 453 -27.73 20.32 6.29
CA LEU A 453 -28.95 20.90 6.88
C LEU A 453 -29.59 21.95 5.98
N ARG A 454 -28.81 22.85 5.36
CA ARG A 454 -29.32 23.80 4.36
C ARG A 454 -30.06 23.06 3.23
N THR A 455 -29.42 22.02 2.72
CA THR A 455 -29.97 21.21 1.62
C THR A 455 -31.25 20.48 2.06
N LEU A 456 -31.29 19.98 3.29
CA LEU A 456 -32.49 19.34 3.85
C LEU A 456 -33.64 20.32 4.03
N VAL A 457 -33.38 21.54 4.53
CA VAL A 457 -34.41 22.58 4.70
C VAL A 457 -35.06 22.91 3.36
N THR A 458 -34.26 23.20 2.34
CA THR A 458 -34.75 23.49 0.99
C THR A 458 -35.51 22.30 0.40
N GLY A 459 -34.95 21.09 0.50
CA GLY A 459 -35.61 19.87 0.02
C GLY A 459 -36.95 19.62 0.72
N THR A 460 -37.02 19.86 2.03
CA THR A 460 -38.26 19.66 2.81
C THR A 460 -39.34 20.64 2.40
N SER A 461 -39.02 21.93 2.27
CA SER A 461 -40.02 22.93 1.85
C SER A 461 -40.59 22.63 0.45
N VAL A 462 -39.76 22.13 -0.47
CA VAL A 462 -40.18 21.82 -1.86
C VAL A 462 -40.95 20.50 -1.97
N TYR A 463 -40.51 19.44 -1.27
CA TYR A 463 -41.00 18.08 -1.50
C TYR A 463 -41.91 17.53 -0.39
N MET A 464 -42.17 18.30 0.67
CA MET A 464 -43.17 17.92 1.68
C MET A 464 -44.57 17.85 1.04
N PRO A 465 -45.22 16.68 1.02
CA PRO A 465 -46.54 16.52 0.40
C PRO A 465 -47.59 17.49 0.97
N SER A 466 -48.60 17.82 0.18
CA SER A 466 -49.69 18.69 0.62
C SER A 466 -50.65 18.02 1.61
N ASP A 467 -50.69 16.69 1.58
CA ASP A 467 -51.58 15.80 2.33
C ASP A 467 -50.87 15.04 3.46
N VAL A 468 -49.72 15.56 3.94
CA VAL A 468 -48.99 14.98 5.09
C VAL A 468 -49.91 14.89 6.30
N SER A 469 -49.85 13.74 6.98
CA SER A 469 -50.68 13.49 8.15
C SER A 469 -50.36 14.48 9.28
N ARG A 470 -51.37 14.80 10.10
CA ARG A 470 -51.18 15.65 11.28
C ARG A 470 -50.08 15.10 12.20
N ASN A 471 -50.04 13.78 12.38
CA ASN A 471 -49.05 13.12 13.24
C ASN A 471 -47.62 13.33 12.71
N ASP A 472 -47.41 13.19 11.40
CA ASP A 472 -46.09 13.40 10.79
C ASP A 472 -45.63 14.86 10.89
N LEU A 473 -46.55 15.82 10.73
CA LEU A 473 -46.24 17.24 10.93
C LEU A 473 -45.91 17.57 12.40
N GLU A 474 -46.62 16.96 13.35
CA GLU A 474 -46.31 17.12 14.79
C GLU A 474 -44.92 16.55 15.11
N VAL A 475 -44.57 15.37 14.58
CA VAL A 475 -43.26 14.75 14.74
C VAL A 475 -42.15 15.59 14.10
N LEU A 476 -42.34 16.05 12.85
CA LEU A 476 -41.36 16.89 12.17
C LEU A 476 -41.10 18.20 12.92
N ARG A 477 -42.15 18.83 13.47
CA ARG A 477 -42.00 20.04 14.29
C ARG A 477 -41.10 19.80 15.51
N VAL A 478 -41.24 18.66 16.19
CA VAL A 478 -40.38 18.29 17.32
C VAL A 478 -38.92 18.18 16.87
N TRP A 479 -38.65 17.55 15.72
CA TRP A 479 -37.30 17.42 15.18
C TRP A 479 -36.69 18.76 14.79
N LEU A 480 -37.46 19.66 14.16
CA LEU A 480 -37.03 21.01 13.81
C LEU A 480 -36.71 21.85 15.06
N GLY A 481 -37.55 21.75 16.10
CA GLY A 481 -37.30 22.40 17.39
C GLY A 481 -36.00 21.94 18.04
N ASN A 482 -35.69 20.65 17.98
CA ASN A 482 -34.40 20.12 18.45
C ASN A 482 -33.23 20.64 17.61
N ALA A 483 -33.38 20.69 16.29
CA ALA A 483 -32.34 21.24 15.41
C ALA A 483 -32.05 22.71 15.73
N LEU A 484 -33.08 23.53 15.98
CA LEU A 484 -32.92 24.91 16.42
C LEU A 484 -32.24 25.03 17.79
N TYR A 485 -32.56 24.13 18.72
CA TYR A 485 -31.89 24.07 20.01
C TYR A 485 -30.39 23.74 19.84
N GLN A 486 -30.06 22.73 19.03
CA GLN A 486 -28.67 22.32 18.77
C GLN A 486 -27.86 23.37 18.00
N LEU A 487 -28.49 24.10 17.07
CA LEU A 487 -27.86 25.22 16.38
C LEU A 487 -27.67 26.43 17.30
N GLY A 488 -28.61 26.67 18.22
CA GLY A 488 -28.59 27.79 19.16
C GLY A 488 -27.66 27.60 20.36
N SER A 489 -27.37 26.36 20.75
CA SER A 489 -26.46 26.03 21.86
C SER A 489 -24.98 26.23 21.52
N ARG A 490 -24.64 26.44 20.25
CA ARG A 490 -23.25 26.56 19.77
C ARG A 490 -22.80 28.02 19.72
N GLN A 491 -21.74 28.35 20.47
CA GLN A 491 -21.07 29.65 20.41
C GLN A 491 -19.68 29.54 19.78
N PRO A 492 -19.30 30.48 18.89
CA PRO A 492 -20.16 31.54 18.33
C PRO A 492 -21.19 30.95 17.33
N LEU A 493 -22.36 31.60 17.22
CA LEU A 493 -23.35 31.32 16.17
C LEU A 493 -22.71 31.63 14.80
N ARG A 494 -22.01 30.65 14.23
CA ARG A 494 -21.26 30.81 12.98
C ARG A 494 -22.17 31.04 11.77
N ASP A 495 -23.42 30.57 11.82
CA ASP A 495 -24.36 30.69 10.70
C ASP A 495 -25.77 31.13 11.17
N ARG A 496 -26.03 32.44 11.16
CA ARG A 496 -27.39 32.96 11.43
C ARG A 496 -28.39 32.60 10.34
N ASP A 497 -27.90 32.43 9.11
CA ASP A 497 -28.75 32.18 7.94
C ASP A 497 -29.41 30.81 7.99
N ILE A 498 -28.70 29.76 8.43
CA ILE A 498 -29.30 28.42 8.59
C ILE A 498 -30.32 28.40 9.74
N VAL A 499 -30.05 29.10 10.84
CA VAL A 499 -31.00 29.20 11.96
C VAL A 499 -32.31 29.84 11.49
N SER A 500 -32.22 30.93 10.72
CA SER A 500 -33.39 31.57 10.12
C SER A 500 -34.10 30.65 9.13
N ALA A 501 -33.38 29.88 8.32
CA ALA A 501 -33.97 28.95 7.36
C ALA A 501 -34.72 27.79 8.05
N VAL A 502 -34.11 27.16 9.07
CA VAL A 502 -34.77 26.10 9.86
C VAL A 502 -36.00 26.65 10.58
N ARG A 503 -35.92 27.88 11.11
CA ARG A 503 -37.07 28.54 11.75
C ARG A 503 -38.20 28.83 10.77
N GLY A 504 -37.88 29.31 9.57
CA GLY A 504 -38.89 29.51 8.52
C GLY A 504 -39.60 28.21 8.13
N LEU A 505 -38.88 27.08 8.08
CA LEU A 505 -39.49 25.78 7.85
C LEU A 505 -40.36 25.32 9.03
N GLU A 506 -39.95 25.58 10.27
CA GLU A 506 -40.78 25.30 11.46
C GLU A 506 -42.09 26.09 11.42
N ASP A 507 -42.04 27.37 11.07
CA ASP A 507 -43.20 28.24 10.92
C ASP A 507 -44.15 27.74 9.81
N GLU A 508 -43.59 27.24 8.69
CA GLU A 508 -44.37 26.63 7.61
C GLU A 508 -45.12 25.37 8.10
N VAL A 509 -44.42 24.48 8.81
CA VAL A 509 -45.00 23.27 9.41
C VAL A 509 -46.09 23.65 10.43
N HIS A 510 -45.86 24.70 11.22
CA HIS A 510 -46.82 25.18 12.20
C HIS A 510 -48.11 25.71 11.53
N CYS A 511 -47.98 26.54 10.49
CA CYS A 511 -49.13 27.03 9.72
C CYS A 511 -49.97 25.88 9.14
N ARG A 512 -49.32 24.84 8.59
CA ARG A 512 -50.03 23.66 8.05
C ARG A 512 -50.77 22.88 9.15
N LEU A 513 -50.18 22.74 10.34
CA LEU A 513 -50.84 22.13 11.49
C LEU A 513 -52.08 22.90 11.93
N GLU A 514 -52.02 24.23 11.95
CA GLU A 514 -53.18 25.07 12.30
C GLU A 514 -54.30 24.95 11.26
N ALA A 515 -53.96 24.94 9.96
CA ALA A 515 -54.93 24.75 8.90
C ALA A 515 -55.65 23.40 8.98
N LEU A 516 -54.96 22.33 9.40
CA LEU A 516 -55.58 21.02 9.64
C LEU A 516 -56.47 21.01 10.88
N ARG A 517 -56.13 21.78 11.92
CA ARG A 517 -56.96 21.94 13.13
C ARG A 517 -58.25 22.72 12.88
N GLN A 518 -58.25 23.65 11.92
CA GLN A 518 -59.43 24.41 11.53
C GLN A 518 -60.38 23.62 10.60
N LYS A 519 -59.88 22.54 9.96
CA LYS A 519 -60.65 21.68 9.05
C LYS A 519 -61.22 20.42 9.72
N ALA A 520 -60.73 20.06 10.91
CA ALA A 520 -61.23 18.96 11.74
C ALA A 520 -62.26 19.50 12.74
#